data_AF-A0A2P2BW56-F1
#
_entry.id   AF-A0A2P2BW56-F1
#
_cell.length_a   1.000
_cell.length_b   1.000
_cell.length_c   1.000
_cell.angle_alpha   90.00
_cell.angle_beta   90.00
_cell.angle_gamma   90.00
#
_symmetry.space_group_name_H-M   'P 1'
#
loop_
_entity.id
_entity.type
_entity.pdbx_description
1 polymer ?
#
loop_
_entity_poly.entity_id
_entity_poly.type
_entity_poly.pdbx_seq_one_letter_code
_entity_poly.pdbx_strand_id
1 'polypeptide(L)'
;MIRLIIGNHQVTAVADAQSHSEPYDATPDSLWRAALAAARATTGLAPYDATALEITTDTGLVAIWDVETLGSPSALLSASEVAGLRDTAPHLWVLMEAGRYAVGTLESYLVARLTRGTWHLTTSTRPLTAPDASRPEAISPGDTPARTEPSVFLGLEVAIRLG
;
A
#
# COMPACT_ATOMS: atom_id res chain seq x y z
N MET A 1 4.08 8.73 7.08
CA MET A 1 2.84 9.44 6.71
C MET A 1 2.44 9.01 5.30
N ILE A 2 1.15 9.00 4.95
CA ILE A 2 0.69 8.77 3.57
C ILE A 2 -0.06 10.01 3.10
N ARG A 3 0.33 10.53 1.95
CA ARG A 3 -0.37 11.64 1.31
C ARG A 3 -1.12 11.12 0.10
N LEU A 4 -2.39 11.47 0.02
CA LEU A 4 -3.30 11.16 -1.07
C LEU A 4 -3.73 12.48 -1.73
N ILE A 5 -3.63 12.58 -3.05
CA ILE A 5 -4.14 13.74 -3.81
C ILE A 5 -5.27 13.27 -4.71
N ILE A 6 -6.46 13.81 -4.51
CA ILE A 6 -7.69 13.46 -5.24
C ILE A 6 -8.13 14.71 -6.01
N GLY A 7 -7.76 14.79 -7.29
CA GLY A 7 -7.94 16.03 -8.06
C GLY A 7 -7.19 17.20 -7.44
N ASN A 8 -7.90 18.25 -7.02
CA ASN A 8 -7.31 19.44 -6.37
C ASN A 8 -7.27 19.34 -4.84
N HIS A 9 -7.71 18.22 -4.26
CA HIS A 9 -7.78 18.05 -2.82
C HIS A 9 -6.65 17.16 -2.32
N GLN A 10 -5.85 17.69 -1.41
CA GLN A 10 -4.82 16.94 -0.72
C GLN A 10 -5.35 16.44 0.62
N VAL A 11 -5.10 15.16 0.90
CA VAL A 11 -5.43 14.49 2.15
C VAL A 11 -4.19 13.84 2.70
N THR A 12 -4.02 13.91 4.01
CA THR A 12 -3.00 13.13 4.69
C THR A 12 -3.70 12.03 5.48
N ALA A 13 -3.38 10.79 5.16
CA ALA A 13 -3.63 9.66 6.01
C ALA A 13 -2.38 9.43 6.86
N VAL A 14 -2.48 9.73 8.14
CA VAL A 14 -1.53 9.19 9.11
C VAL A 14 -2.06 7.80 9.46
N ALA A 15 -1.17 6.79 9.47
CA ALA A 15 -1.50 5.55 10.16
C ALA A 15 -1.59 5.93 11.63
N ASP A 16 -2.78 6.34 12.08
CA ASP A 16 -2.88 6.99 13.37
C ASP A 16 -2.67 5.93 14.45
N ALA A 17 -1.52 6.02 15.11
CA ALA A 17 -1.21 5.40 16.38
C ALA A 17 -1.97 6.07 17.53
N GLN A 18 -3.18 6.61 17.27
CA GLN A 18 -3.99 7.35 18.23
C GLN A 18 -5.22 6.52 18.61
N SER A 19 -4.98 5.43 19.34
CA SER A 19 -5.81 4.90 20.43
C SER A 19 -5.15 3.62 20.95
N HIS A 20 -4.41 3.77 22.06
CA HIS A 20 -3.56 2.78 22.77
C HIS A 20 -2.09 2.82 22.38
N SER A 21 -1.34 3.60 23.18
CA SER A 21 -0.03 3.27 23.74
C SER A 21 0.68 2.05 23.15
N GLU A 22 1.34 2.20 22.00
CA GLU A 22 2.66 1.62 21.63
C GLU A 22 2.85 1.76 20.10
N PRO A 23 3.98 2.30 19.60
CA PRO A 23 4.20 2.52 18.17
C PRO A 23 4.38 1.23 17.32
N TYR A 24 4.20 0.04 17.89
CA TYR A 24 4.40 -1.26 17.24
C TYR A 24 3.12 -1.97 16.74
N ASP A 25 1.92 -1.44 17.03
CA ASP A 25 0.63 -2.04 16.59
C ASP A 25 0.16 -1.58 15.19
N ALA A 26 1.00 -0.84 14.46
CA ALA A 26 0.67 -0.40 13.10
C ALA A 26 0.66 -1.59 12.13
N THR A 27 -0.54 -2.02 11.73
CA THR A 27 -0.75 -3.07 10.72
C THR A 27 -1.06 -2.45 9.35
N PRO A 28 -0.76 -3.15 8.24
CA PRO A 28 -1.21 -2.72 6.92
C PRO A 28 -2.74 -2.49 6.84
N ASP A 29 -3.53 -3.25 7.61
CA ASP A 29 -4.98 -3.07 7.66
C ASP A 29 -5.43 -1.80 8.41
N SER A 30 -4.73 -1.39 9.47
CA SER A 30 -5.03 -0.10 10.12
C SER A 30 -4.67 1.06 9.19
N LEU A 31 -3.52 0.97 8.50
CA LEU A 31 -3.10 1.93 7.48
C LEU A 31 -4.13 2.08 6.35
N TRP A 32 -4.58 0.95 5.79
CA TRP A 32 -5.60 0.94 4.74
C TRP A 32 -6.91 1.61 5.18
N ARG A 33 -7.39 1.27 6.37
CA ARG A 33 -8.62 1.88 6.92
C ARG A 33 -8.45 3.38 7.15
N ALA A 34 -7.30 3.82 7.67
CA ALA A 34 -7.01 5.23 7.85
C ALA A 34 -6.97 5.98 6.50
N ALA A 35 -6.34 5.39 5.47
CA ALA A 35 -6.31 5.95 4.12
C ALA A 35 -7.71 6.14 3.52
N LEU A 36 -8.57 5.12 3.61
CA LEU A 36 -9.95 5.23 3.14
C LEU A 36 -10.78 6.24 3.95
N ALA A 37 -10.63 6.25 5.28
CA ALA A 37 -11.35 7.18 6.14
C ALA A 37 -10.97 8.64 5.83
N ALA A 38 -9.67 8.90 5.66
CA ALA A 38 -9.17 10.21 5.29
C ALA A 38 -9.70 10.63 3.91
N ALA A 39 -9.63 9.74 2.91
CA ALA A 39 -10.19 10.02 1.58
C ALA A 39 -11.70 10.37 1.67
N ARG A 40 -12.50 9.55 2.38
CA ARG A 40 -13.94 9.77 2.60
C ARG A 40 -14.25 11.13 3.22
N ALA A 41 -13.48 11.53 4.23
CA ALA A 41 -13.69 12.78 4.95
C ALA A 41 -13.51 14.01 4.03
N THR A 42 -12.57 13.94 3.08
CA THR A 42 -12.35 15.01 2.11
C THR A 42 -13.38 14.98 0.99
N THR A 43 -13.79 13.78 0.58
CA THR A 43 -14.69 13.60 -0.55
C THR A 43 -16.15 13.91 -0.20
N GLY A 44 -16.57 13.72 1.06
CA GLY A 44 -17.93 14.06 1.53
C GLY A 44 -18.35 15.53 1.42
N LEU A 45 -17.54 16.42 0.83
CA LEU A 45 -17.74 17.86 0.76
C LEU A 45 -18.07 18.40 -0.66
N ALA A 46 -17.99 17.62 -1.76
CA ALA A 46 -18.39 18.05 -3.12
C ALA A 46 -18.51 16.89 -4.14
N PRO A 47 -19.30 17.02 -5.24
CA PRO A 47 -19.30 16.07 -6.36
C PRO A 47 -17.95 16.11 -7.13
N TYR A 48 -17.42 14.95 -7.51
CA TYR A 48 -16.00 14.79 -7.91
C TYR A 48 -15.74 15.00 -9.42
N ASP A 49 -14.81 15.90 -9.74
CA ASP A 49 -14.06 15.94 -11.02
C ASP A 49 -12.66 15.30 -10.87
N ALA A 50 -12.49 14.40 -9.90
CA ALA A 50 -11.20 13.76 -9.65
C ALA A 50 -10.80 12.89 -10.86
N THR A 51 -9.64 13.16 -11.45
CA THR A 51 -9.12 12.42 -12.61
C THR A 51 -7.97 11.47 -12.25
N ALA A 52 -7.29 11.74 -11.12
CA ALA A 52 -6.18 10.95 -10.63
C ALA A 52 -6.15 10.90 -9.10
N LEU A 53 -5.61 9.80 -8.59
CA LEU A 53 -5.21 9.58 -7.21
C LEU A 53 -3.68 9.48 -7.15
N GLU A 54 -3.03 10.45 -6.51
CA GLU A 54 -1.59 10.37 -6.24
C GLU A 54 -1.35 9.78 -4.85
N ILE A 55 -0.42 8.84 -4.74
CA ILE A 55 -0.04 8.19 -3.49
C ILE A 55 1.45 8.46 -3.25
N THR A 56 1.76 9.02 -2.08
CA THR A 56 3.15 9.23 -1.64
C THR A 56 3.34 8.77 -0.20
N THR A 57 4.45 8.06 0.07
CA THR A 57 4.87 7.67 1.42
C THR A 57 6.34 8.01 1.69
N ASP A 58 6.62 8.45 2.91
CA ASP A 58 7.97 8.78 3.39
C ASP A 58 8.51 7.79 4.46
N THR A 59 7.74 6.76 4.77
CA THR A 59 7.98 5.90 5.95
C THR A 59 9.18 4.98 5.82
N GLY A 60 9.49 4.52 4.60
CA GLY A 60 10.47 3.45 4.37
C GLY A 60 10.07 2.09 4.94
N LEU A 61 8.83 1.95 5.38
CA LEU A 61 8.27 0.69 5.81
C LEU A 61 7.73 -0.10 4.62
N VAL A 62 7.69 -1.41 4.81
CA VAL A 62 7.13 -2.38 3.88
C VAL A 62 6.03 -3.19 4.56
N ALA A 63 5.08 -3.65 3.75
CA ALA A 63 4.03 -4.55 4.15
C ALA A 63 4.23 -5.90 3.44
N ILE A 64 3.75 -6.97 4.08
CA ILE A 64 3.58 -8.29 3.46
C ILE A 64 2.08 -8.52 3.35
N TRP A 65 1.59 -9.01 2.23
CA TRP A 65 0.16 -9.28 2.05
C TRP A 65 -0.07 -10.52 1.21
N ASP A 66 -1.14 -11.24 1.53
CA ASP A 66 -1.62 -12.35 0.72
C ASP A 66 -2.19 -11.81 -0.60
N VAL A 67 -1.76 -12.34 -1.74
CA VAL A 67 -2.10 -11.76 -3.06
C VAL A 67 -3.58 -11.92 -3.44
N GLU A 68 -4.28 -12.90 -2.85
CA GLU A 68 -5.70 -13.15 -3.15
C GLU A 68 -6.63 -12.37 -2.22
N THR A 69 -6.33 -12.39 -0.93
CA THR A 69 -7.17 -11.79 0.12
C THR A 69 -6.79 -10.36 0.44
N LEU A 70 -5.57 -9.96 0.07
CA LEU A 70 -4.96 -8.66 0.38
C LEU A 70 -4.89 -8.36 1.89
N GLY A 71 -4.98 -9.39 2.72
CA GLY A 71 -4.78 -9.31 4.16
C GLY A 71 -3.30 -9.45 4.51
N SER A 72 -2.86 -8.74 5.53
CA SER A 72 -1.49 -8.87 6.03
C SER A 72 -1.38 -9.95 7.10
N PRO A 73 -0.37 -10.84 7.03
CA PRO A 73 -0.09 -11.78 8.10
C PRO A 73 0.77 -11.15 9.23
N SER A 74 1.33 -9.96 9.01
CA SER A 74 2.31 -9.35 9.91
C SER A 74 2.06 -7.86 10.18
N ALA A 75 2.77 -7.33 11.17
CA ALA A 75 2.98 -5.89 11.31
C ALA A 75 3.84 -5.34 10.17
N LEU A 76 3.95 -4.01 10.11
CA LEU A 76 4.88 -3.34 9.21
C LEU A 76 6.34 -3.64 9.58
N LEU A 77 7.19 -3.74 8.55
CA LEU A 77 8.60 -4.05 8.68
C LEU A 77 9.44 -2.96 8.01
N SER A 78 10.70 -2.81 8.40
CA SER A 78 11.70 -2.15 7.57
C SER A 78 12.16 -3.08 6.44
N ALA A 79 12.61 -2.52 5.32
CA ALA A 79 13.10 -3.32 4.19
C ALA A 79 14.27 -4.25 4.58
N SER A 80 15.11 -3.84 5.54
CA SER A 80 16.23 -4.65 6.04
C SER A 80 15.82 -5.86 6.88
N GLU A 81 14.63 -5.83 7.50
CA GLU A 81 14.14 -6.93 8.33
C GLU A 81 13.58 -8.09 7.50
N VAL A 82 13.16 -7.82 6.25
CA VAL A 82 12.54 -8.82 5.37
C VAL A 82 13.45 -10.03 5.14
N ALA A 83 14.75 -9.82 4.94
CA ALA A 83 15.69 -10.92 4.74
C ALA A 83 15.76 -11.88 5.95
N GLY A 84 15.56 -11.36 7.16
CA GLY A 84 15.56 -12.16 8.39
C GLY A 84 14.38 -13.13 8.51
N LEU A 85 13.31 -12.91 7.73
CA LEU A 85 12.14 -13.81 7.70
C LEU A 85 12.47 -15.21 7.22
N ARG A 86 13.56 -15.39 6.46
CA ARG A 86 14.04 -16.72 6.07
C ARG A 86 14.30 -17.61 7.28
N ASP A 87 14.79 -17.03 8.37
CA ASP A 87 15.15 -17.75 9.58
C ASP A 87 14.05 -17.65 10.65
N THR A 88 13.42 -16.48 10.80
CA THR A 88 12.41 -16.24 11.86
C THR A 88 11.00 -16.71 11.48
N ALA A 89 10.69 -16.74 10.18
CA ALA A 89 9.38 -17.13 9.64
C ALA A 89 9.53 -17.94 8.32
N PRO A 90 10.22 -19.09 8.34
CA PRO A 90 10.58 -19.84 7.13
C PRO A 90 9.37 -20.26 6.29
N HIS A 91 8.23 -20.53 6.93
CA HIS A 91 6.99 -20.83 6.21
C HIS A 91 6.46 -19.63 5.41
N LEU A 92 6.53 -18.42 5.97
CA LEU A 92 6.15 -17.20 5.24
C LEU A 92 7.11 -16.97 4.06
N TRP A 93 8.41 -17.17 4.27
CA TRP A 93 9.41 -17.06 3.21
C TRP A 93 9.12 -18.00 2.03
N VAL A 94 8.81 -19.28 2.29
CA VAL A 94 8.43 -20.25 1.26
C VAL A 94 7.17 -19.81 0.50
N LEU A 95 6.20 -19.22 1.19
CA LEU A 95 4.98 -18.73 0.55
C LEU A 95 5.24 -17.47 -0.29
N MET A 96 6.22 -16.64 0.07
CA MET A 96 6.70 -15.54 -0.76
C MET A 96 7.43 -16.06 -2.01
N GLU A 97 8.27 -17.09 -1.87
CA GLU A 97 8.92 -17.77 -3.02
C GLU A 97 7.89 -18.36 -3.99
N ALA A 98 6.77 -18.87 -3.45
CA ALA A 98 5.65 -19.39 -4.24
C ALA A 98 4.74 -18.29 -4.84
N GLY A 99 4.99 -17.01 -4.55
CA GLY A 99 4.15 -15.89 -5.01
C GLY A 99 2.78 -15.80 -4.31
N ARG A 100 2.58 -16.52 -3.21
CA ARG A 100 1.33 -16.44 -2.42
C ARG A 100 1.25 -15.17 -1.58
N TYR A 101 2.41 -14.69 -1.12
CA TYR A 101 2.53 -13.42 -0.43
C TYR A 101 3.43 -12.48 -1.24
N ALA A 102 2.99 -11.24 -1.37
CA ALA A 102 3.79 -10.15 -1.91
C ALA A 102 4.38 -9.30 -0.78
N VAL A 103 5.49 -8.62 -1.05
CA VAL A 103 6.16 -7.69 -0.15
C VAL A 103 6.59 -6.44 -0.89
N GLY A 104 6.29 -5.27 -0.34
CA GLY A 104 6.58 -4.00 -0.99
C GLY A 104 6.33 -2.80 -0.10
N THR A 105 6.62 -1.62 -0.64
CA THR A 105 6.37 -0.34 0.06
C THR A 105 4.89 -0.17 0.37
N LEU A 106 4.57 0.74 1.29
CA LEU A 106 3.18 1.06 1.62
C LEU A 106 2.37 1.54 0.42
N GLU A 107 3.00 2.24 -0.52
CA GLU A 107 2.40 2.62 -1.80
C GLU A 107 1.97 1.39 -2.60
N SER A 108 2.85 0.39 -2.70
CA SER A 108 2.57 -0.84 -3.43
C SER A 108 1.39 -1.60 -2.83
N TYR A 109 1.36 -1.69 -1.50
CA TYR A 109 0.23 -2.28 -0.78
C TYR A 109 -1.07 -1.52 -1.02
N LEU A 110 -1.05 -0.17 -1.00
CA LEU A 110 -2.24 0.63 -1.30
C LEU A 110 -2.70 0.44 -2.75
N VAL A 111 -1.79 0.40 -3.73
CA VAL A 111 -2.14 0.11 -5.14
C VAL A 111 -2.81 -1.26 -5.25
N ALA A 112 -2.25 -2.30 -4.61
CA ALA A 112 -2.84 -3.63 -4.59
C ALA A 112 -4.27 -3.59 -4.03
N ARG A 113 -4.49 -2.90 -2.91
CA ARG A 113 -5.84 -2.75 -2.32
C ARG A 113 -6.79 -1.98 -3.23
N LEU A 114 -6.36 -0.84 -3.78
CA LEU A 114 -7.16 0.02 -4.65
C LEU A 114 -7.55 -0.65 -5.96
N THR A 115 -6.77 -1.63 -6.42
CA THR A 115 -6.99 -2.36 -7.68
C THR A 115 -7.50 -3.78 -7.46
N ARG A 116 -7.91 -4.13 -6.24
CA ARG A 116 -8.33 -5.49 -5.84
C ARG A 116 -7.33 -6.60 -6.21
N GLY A 117 -6.04 -6.30 -6.10
CA GLY A 117 -4.95 -7.23 -6.35
C GLY A 117 -4.50 -7.32 -7.81
N THR A 118 -5.07 -6.52 -8.72
CA THR A 118 -4.68 -6.51 -10.14
C THR A 118 -3.27 -5.99 -10.35
N TRP A 119 -2.86 -4.99 -9.56
CA TRP A 119 -1.58 -4.31 -9.72
C TRP A 119 -0.80 -4.24 -8.40
N HIS A 120 0.48 -4.57 -8.46
CA HIS A 120 1.42 -4.50 -7.32
C HIS A 120 2.63 -3.70 -7.82
N LEU A 121 2.60 -2.38 -7.64
CA LEU A 121 3.52 -1.47 -8.31
C LEU A 121 4.44 -0.76 -7.33
N THR A 122 5.64 -0.39 -7.75
CA THR A 122 6.52 0.50 -6.97
C THR A 122 7.35 1.39 -7.89
N THR A 123 7.58 2.63 -7.46
CA THR A 123 8.59 3.54 -8.02
C THR A 123 9.85 3.57 -7.15
N SER A 124 9.87 2.83 -6.03
CA SER A 124 10.99 2.84 -5.09
C SER A 124 12.19 2.11 -5.68
N THR A 125 13.33 2.80 -5.69
CA THR A 125 14.62 2.21 -6.06
C THR A 125 15.36 1.63 -4.86
N ARG A 126 14.73 1.63 -3.68
CA ARG A 126 15.35 1.12 -2.44
C ARG A 126 15.56 -0.39 -2.54
N PRO A 127 16.73 -0.90 -2.11
CA PRO A 127 16.97 -2.34 -2.08
C PRO A 127 15.96 -3.04 -1.18
N LEU A 128 15.35 -4.11 -1.69
CA LEU A 128 14.48 -5.00 -0.94
C LEU A 128 14.94 -6.43 -1.20
N THR A 129 15.53 -7.04 -0.19
CA THR A 129 15.98 -8.44 -0.24
C THR A 129 14.81 -9.35 0.08
N ALA A 130 14.13 -9.81 -0.97
CA ALA A 130 12.98 -10.71 -0.93
C ALA A 130 12.99 -11.64 -2.14
N PRO A 131 12.29 -12.78 -2.11
CA PRO A 131 12.09 -13.62 -3.28
C PRO A 131 11.51 -12.85 -4.46
N ASP A 132 12.04 -13.05 -5.66
CA ASP A 132 11.65 -12.28 -6.85
C ASP A 132 10.14 -12.39 -7.16
N ALA A 133 9.55 -13.57 -6.95
CA ALA A 133 8.11 -13.80 -7.15
C ALA A 133 7.20 -12.98 -6.22
N SER A 134 7.72 -12.46 -5.10
CA SER A 134 6.96 -11.67 -4.12
C SER A 134 7.11 -10.16 -4.31
N ARG A 135 8.00 -9.72 -5.22
CA ARG A 135 8.33 -8.30 -5.37
C ARG A 135 7.33 -7.60 -6.28
N PRO A 136 6.96 -6.34 -6.00
CA PRO A 136 6.15 -5.55 -6.91
C PRO A 136 6.90 -5.22 -8.20
N GLU A 137 6.13 -5.00 -9.25
CA GLU A 137 6.64 -4.53 -10.53
C GLU A 137 7.14 -3.08 -10.38
N ALA A 138 8.37 -2.85 -10.84
CA ALA A 138 8.97 -1.53 -10.87
C ALA A 138 8.47 -0.75 -12.09
N ILE A 139 7.94 0.46 -11.85
CA ILE A 139 7.47 1.36 -12.90
C ILE A 139 8.24 2.68 -12.87
N SER A 140 8.23 3.42 -13.99
CA SER A 140 8.84 4.74 -14.01
C SER A 140 7.94 5.74 -13.27
N PRO A 141 8.51 6.73 -12.56
CA PRO A 141 7.73 7.81 -11.98
C PRO A 141 6.90 8.52 -13.07
N GLY A 142 5.59 8.66 -12.84
CA GLY A 142 4.64 9.24 -13.79
C GLY A 142 3.89 8.22 -14.66
N ASP A 143 4.32 6.96 -14.71
CA ASP A 143 3.53 5.89 -15.32
C ASP A 143 2.22 5.68 -14.54
N THR A 144 1.12 5.45 -15.26
CA THR A 144 -0.22 5.28 -14.67
C THR A 144 -0.94 4.03 -15.17
N PRO A 145 -0.33 2.83 -15.05
CA PRO A 145 -0.93 1.61 -15.57
C PRO A 145 -2.16 1.15 -14.78
N ALA A 146 -2.32 1.63 -13.54
CA ALA A 146 -3.39 1.23 -12.63
C ALA A 146 -4.49 2.29 -12.51
N ARG A 147 -5.73 1.83 -12.36
CA ARG A 147 -6.90 2.67 -11.99
C ARG A 147 -7.56 2.11 -10.74
N THR A 148 -8.16 2.98 -9.94
CA THR A 148 -8.91 2.55 -8.75
C THR A 148 -10.14 1.75 -9.14
N GLU A 149 -10.48 0.76 -8.34
CA GLU A 149 -11.71 0.00 -8.50
C GLU A 149 -12.87 0.74 -7.77
N PRO A 150 -13.98 1.05 -8.47
CA PRO A 150 -15.06 1.86 -7.90
C PRO A 150 -15.69 1.30 -6.62
N SER A 151 -15.87 -0.02 -6.50
CA SER A 151 -16.45 -0.64 -5.29
C SER A 151 -15.53 -0.51 -4.07
N VAL A 152 -14.22 -0.34 -4.28
CA VAL A 152 -13.22 -0.12 -3.25
C VAL A 152 -13.04 1.37 -2.93
N PHE A 153 -12.92 2.21 -3.95
CA PHE A 153 -12.52 3.60 -3.79
C PHE A 153 -13.64 4.57 -4.15
N LEU A 154 -14.54 4.84 -3.19
CA LEU A 154 -15.50 5.96 -3.23
C LEU A 154 -16.46 5.98 -4.44
N GLY A 155 -16.61 4.87 -5.18
CA GLY A 155 -17.36 4.85 -6.45
C GLY A 155 -16.60 5.47 -7.62
N LEU A 156 -15.29 5.73 -7.47
CA LEU A 156 -14.45 6.42 -8.44
C LEU A 156 -13.51 5.47 -9.17
N GLU A 157 -13.42 5.63 -10.49
CA GLU A 157 -12.42 4.99 -11.36
C GLU A 157 -11.40 6.02 -11.84
N VAL A 158 -10.35 6.27 -11.06
CA VAL A 158 -9.33 7.29 -11.35
C VAL A 158 -7.96 6.67 -11.55
N ALA A 159 -7.11 7.31 -12.36
CA ALA A 159 -5.74 6.83 -12.58
C ALA A 159 -4.92 6.93 -11.29
N ILE A 160 -4.11 5.91 -10.98
CA ILE A 160 -3.25 5.89 -9.80
C ILE A 160 -1.84 6.32 -10.19
N ARG A 161 -1.28 7.28 -9.45
CA ARG A 161 0.09 7.79 -9.61
C ARG A 161 0.89 7.54 -8.34
N LEU A 162 2.12 7.05 -8.51
CA LEU A 162 3.11 6.96 -7.43
C LEU A 162 4.10 8.12 -7.56
N GLY A 163 4.35 8.82 -6.46
CA GLY A 163 5.20 10.03 -6.42
C GLY A 163 6.41 9.93 -5.50
#